data_AF-A0A0S7X5Z5-F1
#
_entry.id   AF-A0A0S7X5Z5-F1
#
_cell.length_a   1.000
_cell.length_b   1.000
_cell.length_c   1.000
_cell.angle_alpha   90.00
_cell.angle_beta   90.00
_cell.angle_gamma   90.00
#
_symmetry.space_group_name_H-M   'P 1'
#
loop_
_entity.id
_entity.type
_entity.pdbx_description
1 polymer ?
#
loop_
_entity_poly.entity_id
_entity_poly.type
_entity_poly.pdbx_seq_one_letter_code
_entity_poly.pdbx_strand_id
1 'polypeptide(L)' 'DLRKKYEVNLVAIKRTLARRTPEGEEVTQEEITDVPRPTDVIQEGDILIVVGSNENVSRLPAD' A
#
# COMPACT_ATOMS: atom_id res chain seq x y z
N ASP A 1 -1.87 0.03 14.23
CA ASP A 1 -3.11 0.73 13.84
C ASP A 1 -2.74 2.14 13.37
N LEU A 2 -2.76 2.37 12.05
CA LEU A 2 -2.35 3.63 11.41
C LEU A 2 -3.30 4.79 11.77
N ARG A 3 -4.61 4.51 11.83
CA ARG A 3 -5.63 5.51 12.13
C ARG A 3 -5.52 6.02 13.56
N LYS A 4 -5.31 5.11 14.53
CA LYS A 4 -5.17 5.50 15.94
C LYS A 4 -3.84 6.19 16.24
N LYS A 5 -2.76 5.79 15.57
CA LYS A 5 -1.41 6.29 15.89
C LYS A 5 -1.10 7.62 15.20
N TYR A 6 -1.54 7.77 13.96
CA TYR A 6 -1.17 8.91 13.11
C TYR A 6 -2.38 9.69 12.60
N GLU A 7 -3.61 9.29 12.90
CA GLU A 7 -4.83 9.98 12.45
C GLU A 7 -4.89 10.17 10.93
N VAL A 8 -4.38 9.19 10.19
CA VAL A 8 -4.45 9.10 8.72
C VAL A 8 -5.28 7.89 8.31
N ASN A 9 -5.94 7.99 7.16
CA ASN A 9 -6.71 6.90 6.56
C ASN A 9 -5.94 6.28 5.39
N LEU A 10 -5.80 4.95 5.40
CA LEU A 10 -5.35 4.19 4.25
C LEU A 10 -6.52 4.05 3.26
N VAL A 11 -6.32 4.52 2.02
CA VAL A 11 -7.36 4.54 0.99
C VAL A 11 -7.07 3.57 -0.16
N ALA A 12 -5.80 3.27 -0.44
CA ALA A 12 -5.44 2.25 -1.41
C ALA A 12 -4.07 1.62 -1.10
N ILE A 13 -3.88 0.40 -1.56
CA ILE A 13 -2.60 -0.31 -1.55
C ILE A 13 -2.28 -0.66 -2.99
N LYS A 14 -1.14 -0.18 -3.49
CA LYS A 14 -0.59 -0.59 -4.78
C LYS A 14 0.58 -1.55 -4.54
N ARG A 15 0.55 -2.70 -5.19
CA ARG A 15 1.57 -3.74 -5.09
C ARG A 15 2.12 -4.09 -6.47
N THR A 16 3.43 -4.25 -6.55
CA THR A 16 4.12 -4.73 -7.74
C THR A 16 4.47 -6.20 -7.55
N LEU A 17 3.92 -7.07 -8.39
CA LEU A 17 4.13 -8.51 -8.31
C LEU A 17 4.93 -9.00 -9.53
N ALA A 18 5.94 -9.84 -9.27
CA ALA A 18 6.54 -10.66 -10.31
C ALA A 18 5.62 -11.87 -10.58
N ARG A 19 5.21 -12.05 -11.84
CA ARG A 19 4.44 -13.21 -12.30
C ARG A 19 5.18 -13.90 -13.42
N ARG A 20 5.01 -15.21 -13.53
CA ARG A 20 5.44 -15.95 -14.72
C ARG A 20 4.27 -16.15 -15.66
N THR A 21 4.49 -15.87 -16.93
CA THR A 21 3.53 -16.23 -17.99
C THR A 21 3.51 -17.76 -18.19
N PRO A 22 2.47 -18.30 -18.83
CA PRO A 22 2.44 -19.71 -19.22
C PRO A 22 3.66 -20.13 -20.07
N GLU A 23 4.23 -19.20 -20.82
CA GLU A 23 5.42 -19.38 -21.67
C GLU A 23 6.73 -19.33 -20.89
N GLY A 24 6.68 -19.04 -19.57
CA GLY A 24 7.83 -19.04 -18.66
C GLY A 24 8.56 -17.71 -18.53
N GLU A 25 8.07 -16.64 -19.15
CA GLU A 25 8.64 -15.30 -19.06
C GLU A 25 8.25 -14.63 -17.74
N GLU A 26 9.18 -13.92 -17.10
CA GLU A 26 8.89 -13.13 -15.90
C GLU A 26 8.37 -11.75 -16.31
N VAL A 27 7.18 -11.42 -15.85
CA VAL A 27 6.51 -10.15 -16.11
C VAL A 27 6.19 -9.46 -14.79
N THR A 28 6.28 -8.14 -14.79
CA THR A 28 5.85 -7.31 -13.66
C THR A 28 4.40 -6.92 -13.86
N GLN A 29 3.55 -7.20 -12.87
CA GLN A 29 2.16 -6.78 -12.84
C GLN A 29 1.90 -5.86 -11.65
N GLU A 30 1.26 -4.72 -11.89
CA GLU A 30 0.75 -3.85 -10.84
C GLU A 30 -0.67 -4.29 -10.44
N GLU A 31 -0.90 -4.43 -9.15
CA GLU A 31 -2.23 -4.65 -8.56
C GLU A 31 -2.57 -3.48 -7.63
N ILE A 32 -3.81 -3.00 -7.71
CA ILE A 32 -4.31 -1.90 -6.88
C ILE A 32 -5.54 -2.39 -6.12
N THR A 33 -5.52 -2.22 -4.80
CA THR A 33 -6.65 -2.48 -3.91
C THR A 33 -7.28 -1.14 -3.51
N ASP A 34 -8.41 -0.79 -4.12
CA ASP A 34 -9.05 0.55 -4.02
C ASP A 34 -9.89 0.78 -2.76
N VAL A 35 -10.10 -0.25 -1.92
CA VAL A 35 -10.69 -0.11 -0.58
C VAL A 35 -10.07 -1.16 0.35
N PRO A 36 -8.96 -0.85 1.02
CA PRO A 36 -8.29 -1.79 1.92
C PRO A 36 -9.18 -2.15 3.11
N ARG A 37 -9.32 -3.44 3.35
CA ARG A 37 -9.99 -3.99 4.52
C ARG A 37 -9.06 -3.95 5.74
N PRO A 38 -9.61 -3.90 6.96
CA PRO A 38 -8.79 -3.96 8.18
C PRO A 38 -7.92 -5.22 8.32
N THR A 39 -8.28 -6.29 7.59
CA THR A 39 -7.58 -7.58 7.56
C THR A 39 -6.51 -7.67 6.47
N ASP A 40 -6.42 -6.70 5.57
CA ASP A 40 -5.43 -6.75 4.49
C ASP A 40 -4.02 -6.50 5.06
N VAL A 41 -3.07 -7.31 4.59
CA VAL A 41 -1.69 -7.30 5.08
C VAL A 41 -0.82 -6.48 4.12
N ILE A 42 -0.20 -5.44 4.67
CA ILE A 42 0.82 -4.64 3.99
C ILE A 42 2.11 -5.46 3.90
N GLN A 43 2.72 -5.46 2.73
CA GLN A 43 3.97 -6.16 2.43
C GLN A 43 5.09 -5.16 2.13
N GLU A 44 6.32 -5.63 2.24
CA GLU A 44 7.48 -4.85 1.80
C GLU A 44 7.38 -4.54 0.31
N GLY A 45 7.70 -3.30 -0.06
CA GLY A 45 7.56 -2.80 -1.43
C GLY A 45 6.15 -2.31 -1.79
N ASP A 46 5.15 -2.45 -0.91
CA ASP A 46 3.84 -1.84 -1.13
C ASP A 46 3.92 -0.31 -1.13
N ILE A 47 3.19 0.29 -2.07
CA ILE A 47 2.94 1.73 -2.08
C ILE A 47 1.60 1.96 -1.41
N LEU A 48 1.62 2.65 -0.26
CA LEU A 48 0.43 2.98 0.50
C LEU A 48 -0.04 4.38 0.13
N ILE A 49 -1.30 4.49 -0.28
CA ILE A 49 -1.96 5.76 -0.52
C ILE A 49 -2.75 6.11 0.74
N VAL A 50 -2.36 7.20 1.39
CA VAL A 50 -2.96 7.67 2.65
C VAL A 50 -3.49 9.09 2.51
N VAL A 51 -4.53 9.40 3.29
CA VAL A 51 -5.14 10.74 3.34
C VAL A 51 -5.29 11.18 4.80
N GLY A 52 -4.92 12.42 5.08
CA GLY A 52 -5.02 13.06 6.38
C GLY A 52 -4.65 14.55 6.29
N SER A 53 -4.62 15.25 7.41
CA SER A 53 -4.07 16.61 7.46
C SER A 53 -2.56 16.59 7.19
N ASN A 54 -2.00 17.69 6.68
CA ASN A 54 -0.55 17.79 6.46
C ASN A 54 0.26 17.50 7.73
N GLU A 55 -0.22 17.99 8.87
CA GLU A 55 0.39 17.71 10.18
C GLU A 55 0.41 16.20 10.48
N ASN A 56 -0.72 15.51 10.29
CA ASN A 56 -0.84 14.09 10.59
C ASN A 56 0.00 13.23 9.63
N VAL A 57 0.03 13.57 8.34
CA VAL A 57 0.87 12.90 7.35
C VAL A 57 2.35 13.10 7.67
N SER A 58 2.77 14.29 8.10
CA SER A 58 4.17 14.57 8.45
C SER A 58 4.71 13.78 9.65
N ARG A 59 3.83 13.20 10.47
CA ARG A 59 4.19 12.32 11.59
C ARG A 59 4.49 10.88 11.16
N LEU A 60 4.21 10.52 9.91
CA LEU A 60 4.60 9.22 9.38
C LEU A 60 6.13 9.13 9.30
N PRO A 61 6.70 7.94 9.56
CA PRO A 61 8.14 7.73 9.40
C PRO A 61 8.54 8.04 7.96
N ALA A 62 9.55 8.88 7.81
CA ALA A 62 10.26 9.11 6.56
C ALA A 62 11.68 8.54 6.76
N ASP A 63 12.11 7.71 5.82
CA ASP A 63 13.51 7.29 5.71
C ASP A 63 14.39 8.42 5.14
#